data_AF-A0ABD3Z9J8-F1
#
_entry.id   AF-A0ABD3Z9J8-F1
#
_cell.length_a   1.000
_cell.length_b   1.000
_cell.length_c   1.000
_cell.angle_alpha   90.00
_cell.angle_beta   90.00
_cell.angle_gamma   90.00
#
_symmetry.space_group_name_H-M   'P 1'
#
loop_
_entity.id
_entity.type
_entity.pdbx_description
1 polymer ?
#
loop_
_entity_poly.entity_id
_entity_poly.type
_entity_poly.pdbx_seq_one_letter_code
_entity_poly.pdbx_strand_id
1 'polypeptide(L)'
;RLNKSGYEAYLVGGGVRDLLLGKQPKDFDITTSATPEQVRKLFRNCRLVGRRFRLAHVMFGPEIIEVATFRGHHEHAGDGK
;
A
#
# COMPACT_ATOMS: atom_id res chain seq x y z
N ARG A 1 11.02 -4.85 2.47
CA ARG A 1 10.52 -6.18 2.91
C ARG A 1 9.55 -6.78 1.88
N LEU A 2 8.62 -5.99 1.34
CA LEU A 2 7.71 -6.39 0.24
C LEU A 2 8.46 -6.93 -0.99
N ASN A 3 9.35 -6.13 -1.60
CA ASN A 3 10.14 -6.56 -2.77
C ASN A 3 10.95 -7.83 -2.50
N LYS A 4 11.58 -7.93 -1.31
CA LYS A 4 12.33 -9.14 -0.89
C LYS A 4 11.45 -10.39 -0.76
N SER A 5 10.13 -10.22 -0.66
CA SER A 5 9.15 -11.32 -0.56
C SER A 5 8.40 -11.54 -1.88
N GLY A 6 8.87 -10.94 -2.98
CA GLY A 6 8.31 -11.12 -4.32
C GLY A 6 7.11 -10.23 -4.65
N TYR A 7 6.74 -9.28 -3.79
CA TYR A 7 5.66 -8.33 -4.08
C TYR A 7 6.20 -7.05 -4.70
N GLU A 8 5.47 -6.50 -5.64
CA GLU A 8 5.70 -5.15 -6.13
C GLU A 8 5.29 -4.15 -5.06
N ALA A 9 6.08 -3.10 -4.88
CA ALA A 9 5.76 -2.02 -3.96
C ALA A 9 6.32 -0.69 -4.47
N TYR A 10 5.48 0.35 -4.47
CA TYR A 10 5.79 1.66 -5.02
C TYR A 10 5.41 2.76 -4.05
N LEU A 11 6.23 3.81 -4.00
CA LEU A 11 5.84 5.06 -3.36
C LEU A 11 4.81 5.77 -4.23
N VAL A 12 3.74 6.28 -3.63
CA VAL A 12 2.63 6.94 -4.33
C VAL A 12 2.15 8.19 -3.58
N GLY A 13 1.13 8.84 -4.14
CA GLY A 13 0.40 9.91 -3.46
C GLY A 13 1.11 11.25 -3.48
N GLY A 14 0.78 12.07 -2.48
CA GLY A 14 1.26 13.45 -2.35
C GLY A 14 2.77 13.55 -2.21
N GLY A 15 3.39 12.61 -1.49
CA GLY A 15 4.84 12.61 -1.27
C GLY A 15 5.65 12.50 -2.56
N VAL A 16 5.21 11.69 -3.53
CA VAL A 16 5.88 11.61 -4.85
C VAL A 16 5.79 12.95 -5.59
N ARG A 17 4.59 13.55 -5.63
CA ARG A 17 4.39 14.87 -6.24
C ARG A 17 5.29 15.92 -5.58
N ASP A 18 5.36 15.94 -4.26
CA ASP A 18 6.12 16.93 -3.52
C ASP A 18 7.63 16.77 -3.79
N LEU A 19 8.14 15.53 -3.84
CA LEU A 19 9.52 15.25 -4.27
C LEU A 19 9.80 15.75 -5.69
N LEU A 20 8.89 15.52 -6.64
CA LEU A 20 9.05 15.98 -8.03
C LEU A 20 9.04 17.51 -8.14
N LEU A 21 8.37 18.20 -7.22
CA LEU A 21 8.36 19.65 -7.12
C LEU A 21 9.54 20.20 -6.27
N GLY A 22 10.47 19.36 -5.82
CA GLY A 22 11.59 19.75 -4.97
C GLY A 22 11.18 20.19 -3.55
N LYS A 23 9.96 19.83 -3.12
CA LYS A 23 9.44 20.11 -1.78
C LYS A 23 9.70 18.94 -0.84
N GLN A 24 9.71 19.22 0.46
CA GLN A 24 9.78 18.17 1.47
C GLN A 24 8.41 17.51 1.64
N PRO A 25 8.28 16.18 1.42
CA PRO A 25 7.05 15.44 1.69
C PRO A 25 6.66 15.47 3.16
N LYS A 26 5.36 15.49 3.44
CA LYS A 26 4.82 15.41 4.81
C LYS A 26 4.60 13.96 5.26
N ASP A 27 4.29 13.10 4.32
CA ASP A 27 3.89 11.72 4.48
C ASP A 27 4.32 10.88 3.26
N PHE A 28 4.41 9.57 3.47
CA PHE A 28 4.76 8.60 2.43
C PHE A 28 3.77 7.44 2.45
N ASP A 29 3.09 7.25 1.32
CA ASP A 29 2.18 6.14 1.10
C ASP A 29 2.81 5.09 0.18
N ILE A 30 2.58 3.83 0.49
CA ILE A 30 3.02 2.70 -0.31
C ILE A 30 1.81 2.00 -0.92
N THR A 31 1.91 1.69 -2.21
CA THR A 31 0.99 0.75 -2.87
C THR A 31 1.72 -0.53 -3.22
N THR A 32 1.04 -1.68 -3.16
CA THR A 32 1.66 -2.99 -3.35
C THR A 32 0.73 -4.00 -4.03
N SER A 33 1.30 -5.01 -4.69
CA SER A 33 0.54 -6.16 -5.19
C SER A 33 0.13 -7.15 -4.09
N ALA A 34 0.65 -7.01 -2.87
CA ALA A 34 0.27 -7.84 -1.73
C ALA A 34 -1.13 -7.49 -1.20
N THR A 35 -1.92 -8.52 -0.87
CA THR A 35 -3.21 -8.33 -0.18
C THR A 35 -2.99 -7.79 1.24
N PRO A 36 -3.98 -7.12 1.86
CA PRO A 36 -3.86 -6.62 3.24
C PRO A 36 -3.42 -7.72 4.23
N GLU A 37 -3.93 -8.94 4.10
CA GLU A 37 -3.58 -10.08 4.93
C GLU A 37 -2.12 -10.51 4.73
N GLN A 38 -1.62 -10.50 3.49
CA GLN A 38 -0.21 -10.79 3.18
C GLN A 38 0.71 -9.71 3.78
N VAL A 39 0.34 -8.43 3.68
CA VAL A 39 1.06 -7.33 4.32
C VAL A 39 1.11 -7.53 5.83
N ARG A 40 -0.03 -7.82 6.47
CA ARG A 40 -0.09 -8.11 7.91
C ARG A 40 0.78 -9.30 8.32
N LYS A 41 0.84 -10.35 7.50
CA LYS A 41 1.71 -11.51 7.76
C LYS A 41 3.20 -11.14 7.67
N LEU A 42 3.56 -10.28 6.72
CA LEU A 42 4.94 -9.87 6.47
C LEU A 42 5.45 -8.82 7.47
N PHE A 43 4.55 -8.01 8.02
CA PHE A 43 4.84 -6.99 9.00
C PHE A 43 4.06 -7.26 10.28
N ARG A 44 4.68 -7.93 11.25
CA ARG A 44 4.02 -8.26 12.55
C ARG A 44 3.56 -7.02 13.32
N ASN A 45 4.20 -5.88 13.06
CA ASN A 45 3.89 -4.53 13.53
C ASN A 45 2.84 -3.81 12.66
N CYS A 46 1.98 -4.55 11.97
CA CYS A 46 0.93 -4.02 11.11
C CYS A 46 -0.47 -4.13 11.74
N ARG A 47 -1.25 -3.07 11.58
CA ARG A 47 -2.69 -3.04 11.90
C ARG A 47 -3.47 -2.85 10.60
N LEU A 48 -4.50 -3.69 10.41
CA LEU A 48 -5.44 -3.50 9.33
C LEU A 48 -6.53 -2.54 9.79
N VAL A 49 -6.77 -1.49 9.03
CA VAL A 49 -7.76 -0.44 9.31
C VAL A 49 -8.74 -0.30 8.15
N GLY A 50 -9.92 0.26 8.45
CA GLY A 50 -10.99 0.41 7.47
C GLY A 50 -11.82 -0.87 7.27
N ARG A 51 -13.14 -0.71 7.11
CA ARG A 51 -14.08 -1.83 6.90
C ARG A 51 -14.23 -2.20 5.43
N ARG A 52 -14.58 -1.21 4.60
CA ARG A 52 -14.79 -1.39 3.15
C ARG A 52 -13.47 -1.38 2.38
N PHE A 53 -12.57 -0.50 2.79
CA PHE A 53 -11.26 -0.32 2.18
C PHE A 53 -10.21 -0.70 3.22
N ARG A 54 -9.82 -1.97 3.24
CA ARG A 54 -8.77 -2.40 4.17
C ARG A 54 -7.45 -1.79 3.75
N LEU A 55 -6.85 -1.02 4.65
CA LEU A 55 -5.51 -0.45 4.55
C LEU A 55 -4.64 -1.11 5.62
N ALA A 56 -3.35 -1.24 5.33
CA ALA A 56 -2.38 -1.77 6.26
C ALA A 56 -1.52 -0.62 6.81
N HIS A 57 -1.67 -0.31 8.10
CA HIS A 57 -0.83 0.63 8.81
C HIS A 57 0.36 -0.10 9.41
N VAL A 58 1.56 0.18 8.93
CA VAL A 58 2.81 -0.42 9.40
C VAL A 58 3.54 0.59 10.29
N MET A 59 3.73 0.23 11.55
CA MET A 59 4.35 1.12 12.55
C MET A 59 5.88 1.07 12.46
N PHE A 60 6.55 2.18 12.19
CA PHE A 60 8.01 2.30 12.23
C PHE A 60 8.43 3.34 13.28
N GLY A 61 8.61 2.89 14.53
CA GLY A 61 8.81 3.80 15.65
C GLY A 61 7.56 4.65 15.88
N PRO A 62 7.65 6.00 15.93
CA PRO A 62 6.49 6.88 16.02
C PRO A 62 5.77 7.05 14.67
N GLU A 63 6.42 6.72 13.55
CA GLU A 63 5.89 6.93 12.20
C GLU A 63 4.94 5.81 11.80
N ILE A 64 3.93 6.16 11.01
CA ILE A 64 2.98 5.21 10.41
C ILE A 64 3.18 5.27 8.90
N ILE A 65 3.52 4.12 8.31
CA ILE A 65 3.53 3.96 6.86
C ILE A 65 2.21 3.31 6.46
N GLU A 66 1.45 4.01 5.64
CA GLU A 66 0.24 3.45 5.04
C GLU A 66 0.59 2.59 3.83
N VAL A 67 0.04 1.38 3.80
CA VAL A 67 0.24 0.41 2.73
C VAL A 67 -1.11 -0.02 2.18
N ALA A 68 -1.34 0.24 0.90
CA ALA A 68 -2.55 -0.14 0.18
C ALA A 68 -2.25 -1.22 -0.87
N THR A 69 -3.17 -2.17 -1.06
CA THR A 69 -3.11 -3.08 -2.22
C THR A 69 -3.53 -2.33 -3.49
N PHE A 70 -3.03 -2.76 -4.66
CA PHE A 70 -3.52 -2.27 -5.95
C PHE A 70 -5.05 -2.43 -6.05
N ARG A 71 -5.70 -1.47 -6.69
CA ARG A 71 -7.14 -1.46 -6.95
C ARG A 71 -7.38 -0.95 -8.36
N GLY A 72 -8.36 -1.52 -9.03
CA GLY A 72 -8.81 -1.12 -10.36
C GLY A 72 -10.24 -1.59 -10.59
N HIS A 73 -10.86 -1.14 -11.67
CA HIS A 73 -12.09 -1.78 -12.13
C HIS A 73 -11.72 -3.21 -12.54
N HIS A 74 -12.36 -4.20 -11.92
CA HIS A 74 -12.46 -5.50 -12.59
C HIS A 74 -13.17 -5.22 -13.91
N GLU A 75 -12.49 -5.38 -15.05
CA GLU A 75 -13.23 -5.72 -16.26
C GLU A 75 -14.06 -6.92 -15.86
N HIS A 76 -15.39 -6.82 -16.01
CA HIS A 76 -16.25 -7.99 -15.92
C HIS A 76 -15.58 -9.05 -16.77
N ALA A 77 -15.08 -10.12 -16.14
CA ALA A 77 -14.76 -11.33 -16.86
C ALA A 77 -16.05 -11.67 -17.59
N GLY A 78 -16.09 -11.37 -18.89
CA GLY A 78 -17.23 -11.68 -19.71
C GLY A 78 -17.48 -13.15 -19.53
N ASP A 79 -18.68 -13.49 -19.07
CA ASP A 79 -19.17 -14.86 -19.13
C ASP A 79 -19.16 -15.26 -20.61
N GLY A 80 -18.03 -15.85 -20.99
CA GLY A 80 -17.85 -16.54 -22.24
C GLY A 80 -18.59 -17.87 -22.13
N LYS A 81 -19.65 -17.97 -22.93
CA LYS A 81 -20.50 -19.14 -23.22
C LYS A 81 -21.55 -19.53 -22.19
#